data_AF-A0A524K0H9-F1
#
_entry.id   AF-A0A524K0H9-F1
#
_cell.length_a   1.000
_cell.length_b   1.000
_cell.length_c   1.000
_cell.angle_alpha   90.00
_cell.angle_beta   90.00
_cell.angle_gamma   90.00
#
_symmetry.space_group_name_H-M   'P 1'
#
loop_
_entity.id
_entity.type
_entity.pdbx_description
1 polymer ?
#
loop_
_entity_poly.entity_id
_entity_poly.type
_entity_poly.pdbx_seq_one_letter_code
_entity_poly.pdbx_strand_id
1 'polypeptide(L)'
;MSGALRMIGNRIEELGTPAAGSDAATKAYADASVADRVARAGDTMTGSLGLGGNRITNLGAPTSGTDATTKDYTDASVVDRVARAGDTMTGPLGLDGNLITNLGTPVAGTDASTKAYVDAAAAARVSLGGDLMTGDLDMGGNRVTG
;
A
#
# COMPACT_ATOMS: atom_id res chain seq x y z
N MET A 1 -27.99 -50.77 39.39
CA MET A 1 -27.36 -51.79 38.53
C MET A 1 -26.04 -51.22 38.03
N SER A 2 -24.91 -51.83 38.37
CA SER A 2 -23.59 -51.44 37.84
C SER A 2 -23.16 -52.46 36.79
N GLY A 3 -22.72 -52.00 35.63
CA GLY A 3 -22.26 -52.85 34.53
C GLY A 3 -22.44 -52.18 33.17
N ALA A 4 -21.73 -52.68 32.15
CA ALA A 4 -21.86 -52.19 30.78
C ALA A 4 -23.05 -52.85 30.07
N LEU A 5 -23.83 -52.05 29.33
CA LEU A 5 -24.84 -52.55 28.40
C LEU A 5 -24.20 -52.77 27.01
N ARG A 6 -24.34 -53.95 26.42
CA ARG A 6 -23.79 -54.31 25.10
C ARG A 6 -24.91 -54.39 24.05
N MET A 7 -24.89 -53.50 23.06
CA MET A 7 -25.94 -53.39 22.02
C MET A 7 -25.39 -53.60 20.59
N ILE A 8 -24.39 -54.47 20.42
CA ILE A 8 -23.74 -54.67 19.12
C ILE A 8 -24.77 -55.04 18.04
N GLY A 9 -24.72 -54.33 16.92
CA GLY A 9 -25.61 -54.54 15.77
C GLY A 9 -27.03 -53.99 15.93
N ASN A 10 -27.38 -53.40 17.08
CA ASN A 10 -28.70 -52.84 17.33
C ASN A 10 -28.70 -51.31 17.14
N ARG A 11 -29.81 -50.78 16.60
CA ARG A 11 -30.09 -49.35 16.57
C ARG A 11 -30.85 -48.96 17.83
N ILE A 12 -30.48 -47.84 18.44
CA ILE A 12 -31.25 -47.21 19.50
C ILE A 12 -32.17 -46.17 18.83
N GLU A 13 -33.47 -46.35 18.98
CA GLU A 13 -34.48 -45.43 18.46
C GLU A 13 -34.97 -44.51 19.58
N GLU A 14 -35.57 -43.37 19.20
CA GLU A 14 -36.16 -42.39 20.12
C GLU A 14 -35.21 -41.84 21.21
N LEU A 15 -33.90 -41.91 20.97
CA LEU A 15 -32.92 -41.27 21.84
C LEU A 15 -33.11 -39.74 21.75
N GLY A 16 -33.40 -39.12 22.90
CA GLY A 16 -33.60 -37.68 23.01
C GLY A 16 -32.33 -36.85 22.75
N THR A 17 -32.48 -35.53 22.70
CA THR A 17 -31.34 -34.60 22.69
C THR A 17 -30.56 -34.68 24.00
N PRO A 18 -29.24 -34.88 23.97
CA PRO A 18 -28.40 -34.83 25.17
C PRO A 18 -28.57 -33.54 25.96
N ALA A 19 -28.64 -33.64 27.28
CA ALA A 19 -28.68 -32.49 28.19
C ALA A 19 -27.50 -32.50 29.16
N ALA A 20 -27.11 -33.67 29.67
CA ALA A 20 -25.93 -33.85 30.50
C ALA A 20 -24.71 -34.30 29.67
N GLY A 21 -23.50 -33.95 30.12
CA GLY A 21 -22.26 -34.35 29.46
C GLY A 21 -22.00 -35.87 29.44
N SER A 22 -22.76 -36.65 30.23
CA SER A 22 -22.72 -38.11 30.26
C SER A 22 -23.72 -38.78 29.32
N ASP A 23 -24.60 -38.01 28.68
CA ASP A 23 -25.66 -38.55 27.84
C ASP A 23 -25.10 -39.07 26.50
N ALA A 24 -25.71 -40.14 25.99
CA ALA A 24 -25.41 -40.59 24.64
C ALA A 24 -25.94 -39.57 23.62
N ALA A 25 -25.11 -39.17 22.65
CA ALA A 25 -25.50 -38.23 21.62
C ALA A 25 -26.05 -38.92 20.36
N THR A 26 -27.14 -38.36 19.82
CA THR A 26 -27.61 -38.70 18.48
C THR A 26 -26.66 -38.10 17.44
N LYS A 27 -26.56 -38.74 16.26
CA LYS A 27 -25.79 -38.18 15.14
C LYS A 27 -26.30 -36.79 14.73
N ALA A 28 -27.62 -36.60 14.71
CA ALA A 28 -28.23 -35.32 14.38
C ALA A 28 -27.78 -34.18 15.32
N TYR A 29 -27.70 -34.46 16.62
CA TYR A 29 -27.17 -33.50 17.59
C TYR A 29 -25.69 -33.19 17.34
N ALA A 30 -24.87 -34.22 17.10
CA ALA A 30 -23.45 -34.04 16.81
C ALA A 30 -23.22 -33.22 15.52
N ASP A 31 -23.96 -33.53 14.45
CA ASP A 31 -23.89 -32.81 13.17
C ASP A 31 -24.31 -31.33 13.34
N ALA A 32 -25.40 -31.08 14.07
CA ALA A 32 -25.88 -29.72 14.34
C ALA A 32 -24.87 -28.88 15.14
N SER A 33 -24.17 -29.49 16.10
CA SER A 33 -23.19 -28.79 16.96
C SER A 33 -21.98 -28.22 16.21
N VAL A 34 -21.70 -28.71 15.00
CA VAL A 34 -20.56 -28.27 14.17
C VAL A 34 -20.99 -27.59 12.88
N ALA A 35 -22.29 -27.50 12.59
CA ALA A 35 -22.81 -26.97 11.34
C ALA A 35 -22.38 -25.52 11.06
N ASP A 36 -22.22 -24.71 12.11
CA ASP A 36 -21.86 -23.29 12.01
C ASP A 36 -20.34 -23.03 12.16
N ARG A 37 -19.51 -24.08 12.16
CA ARG A 37 -18.06 -23.95 12.30
C ARG A 37 -17.39 -23.88 10.93
N VAL A 38 -16.37 -23.01 10.81
CA VAL A 38 -15.48 -23.01 9.63
C VAL A 38 -14.79 -24.36 9.47
N ALA A 39 -14.97 -24.98 8.31
CA ALA A 39 -14.38 -26.27 8.00
C ALA A 39 -12.89 -26.17 7.62
N ARG A 40 -12.09 -27.15 8.05
CA ARG A 40 -10.66 -27.22 7.70
C ARG A 40 -10.39 -27.38 6.20
N ALA A 41 -11.33 -27.98 5.47
CA ALA A 41 -11.24 -28.15 4.02
C ALA A 41 -11.52 -26.86 3.24
N GLY A 42 -11.92 -25.79 3.93
CA GLY A 42 -12.43 -24.56 3.33
C GLY A 42 -13.93 -24.40 3.56
N ASP A 43 -14.38 -23.15 3.51
CA ASP A 43 -15.77 -22.76 3.71
C ASP A 43 -16.07 -21.48 2.93
N THR A 44 -17.36 -21.17 2.74
CA THR A 44 -17.82 -19.88 2.20
C THR A 44 -18.38 -19.03 3.32
N MET A 45 -17.64 -18.00 3.71
CA MET A 45 -18.12 -17.03 4.69
C MET A 45 -19.12 -16.07 4.05
N THR A 46 -20.40 -16.15 4.41
CA THR A 46 -21.46 -15.20 4.00
C THR A 46 -21.61 -14.02 4.98
N GLY A 47 -20.93 -14.08 6.12
CA GLY A 47 -20.90 -13.04 7.15
C GLY A 47 -19.48 -12.75 7.65
N SER A 48 -19.36 -11.80 8.59
CA SER A 48 -18.06 -11.40 9.15
C SER A 48 -17.47 -12.47 10.06
N LEU A 49 -16.18 -12.75 9.89
CA LEU A 49 -15.38 -13.56 10.82
C LEU A 49 -14.52 -12.64 11.70
N GLY A 50 -14.86 -12.53 12.98
CA GLY A 50 -14.04 -11.81 13.95
C GLY A 50 -12.85 -12.65 14.43
N LEU A 51 -11.62 -12.16 14.27
CA LEU A 51 -10.41 -12.85 14.76
C LEU A 51 -10.04 -12.52 16.20
N GLY A 52 -10.67 -11.52 16.83
CA GLY A 52 -10.39 -11.14 18.22
C GLY A 52 -8.93 -10.70 18.47
N GLY A 53 -8.27 -10.11 17.47
CA GLY A 53 -6.86 -9.70 17.55
C GLY A 53 -5.84 -10.82 17.27
N ASN A 54 -6.30 -12.04 16.99
CA ASN A 54 -5.41 -13.12 16.55
C ASN A 54 -4.83 -12.83 15.16
N ARG A 55 -3.62 -13.33 14.91
CA ARG A 55 -2.94 -13.22 13.61
C ARG A 55 -3.37 -14.35 12.68
N ILE A 56 -3.46 -14.04 11.38
CA ILE A 56 -3.46 -15.04 10.32
C ILE A 56 -2.00 -15.35 9.99
N THR A 57 -1.56 -16.58 10.23
CA THR A 57 -0.19 -17.03 9.94
C THR A 57 -0.13 -17.86 8.66
N ASN A 58 1.06 -17.98 8.06
CA ASN A 58 1.31 -18.74 6.83
C ASN A 58 0.54 -18.22 5.60
N LEU A 59 0.23 -16.92 5.57
CA LEU A 59 -0.28 -16.25 4.38
C LEU A 59 0.91 -16.03 3.41
N GLY A 60 0.83 -16.63 2.22
CA GLY A 60 1.84 -16.46 1.17
C GLY A 60 1.83 -15.06 0.54
N ALA A 61 2.78 -14.81 -0.36
CA ALA A 61 2.74 -13.61 -1.19
C ALA A 61 1.49 -13.67 -2.11
N PRO A 62 0.76 -12.55 -2.27
CA PRO A 62 -0.40 -12.50 -3.16
C PRO A 62 0.05 -12.70 -4.62
N THR A 63 -0.78 -13.39 -5.39
CA THR A 63 -0.56 -13.65 -6.82
C THR A 63 -1.71 -13.14 -7.70
N SER A 64 -2.90 -12.99 -7.11
CA SER A 64 -4.08 -12.37 -7.71
C SER A 64 -4.41 -11.05 -7.02
N GLY A 65 -5.08 -10.13 -7.73
CA GLY A 65 -5.56 -8.86 -7.16
C GLY A 65 -6.67 -9.01 -6.12
N THR A 66 -7.22 -10.22 -5.93
CA THR A 66 -8.23 -10.55 -4.91
C THR A 66 -7.63 -11.21 -3.67
N ASP A 67 -6.33 -11.50 -3.66
CA ASP A 67 -5.69 -12.17 -2.54
C ASP A 67 -5.53 -11.20 -1.36
N ALA A 68 -5.64 -11.73 -0.14
CA ALA A 68 -5.19 -11.00 1.03
C ALA A 68 -3.67 -10.83 0.99
N THR A 69 -3.17 -9.67 1.42
CA THR A 69 -1.73 -9.38 1.47
C THR A 69 -1.19 -9.46 2.89
N THR A 70 0.07 -9.87 3.04
CA THR A 70 0.80 -9.65 4.30
C THR A 70 1.22 -8.19 4.41
N LYS A 71 1.36 -7.69 5.65
CA LYS A 71 1.88 -6.34 5.88
C LYS A 71 3.26 -6.15 5.25
N ASP A 72 4.16 -7.12 5.45
CA ASP A 72 5.52 -7.08 4.92
C ASP A 72 5.53 -6.97 3.37
N TYR A 73 4.65 -7.69 2.68
CA TYR A 73 4.54 -7.58 1.23
C TYR A 73 4.11 -6.19 0.78
N THR A 74 3.09 -5.62 1.43
CA THR A 74 2.60 -4.27 1.12
C THR A 74 3.61 -3.19 1.47
N ASP A 75 4.30 -3.30 2.60
CA ASP A 75 5.33 -2.34 3.01
C ASP A 75 6.54 -2.40 2.07
N ALA A 76 6.99 -3.59 1.67
CA ALA A 76 8.09 -3.76 0.72
C ALA A 76 7.78 -3.21 -0.68
N SER A 77 6.54 -3.30 -1.13
CA SER A 77 6.13 -2.85 -2.47
C SER A 77 6.07 -1.32 -2.63
N VAL A 78 6.24 -0.55 -1.55
CA VAL A 78 6.23 0.92 -1.60
C VAL A 78 7.59 1.57 -1.29
N VAL A 79 8.61 0.80 -0.93
CA VAL A 79 9.93 1.32 -0.52
C VAL A 79 10.63 2.12 -1.63
N ASP A 80 10.48 1.71 -2.88
CA ASP A 80 11.20 2.32 -4.01
C ASP A 80 10.45 3.51 -4.66
N ARG A 81 9.50 4.11 -3.94
CA ARG A 81 8.66 5.22 -4.44
C ARG A 81 9.04 6.54 -3.78
N VAL A 82 9.06 7.60 -4.58
CA VAL A 82 9.18 8.98 -4.05
C VAL A 82 8.00 9.29 -3.14
N ALA A 83 8.27 9.54 -1.87
CA ALA A 83 7.25 9.83 -0.88
C ALA A 83 6.67 11.25 -1.03
N ARG A 84 5.34 11.39 -0.91
CA ARG A 84 4.67 12.70 -0.97
C ARG A 84 5.07 13.65 0.16
N ALA A 85 5.49 13.12 1.30
CA ALA A 85 5.96 13.91 2.45
C ALA A 85 7.37 14.49 2.23
N GLY A 86 8.03 14.14 1.13
CA GLY A 86 9.43 14.42 0.86
C GLY A 86 10.26 13.13 0.91
N ASP A 87 11.35 13.12 0.14
CA ASP A 87 12.26 11.98 0.01
C ASP A 87 13.68 12.47 -0.29
N THR A 88 14.68 11.62 -0.06
CA THR A 88 16.07 11.85 -0.46
C THR A 88 16.41 10.93 -1.63
N MET A 89 16.48 11.50 -2.83
CA MET A 89 16.89 10.76 -4.03
C MET A 89 18.40 10.48 -3.99
N THR A 90 18.78 9.21 -3.83
CA THR A 90 20.19 8.77 -3.93
C THR A 90 20.61 8.43 -5.37
N GLY A 91 19.67 8.47 -6.30
CA GLY A 91 19.86 8.21 -7.73
C GLY A 91 19.03 9.15 -8.61
N PRO A 92 19.19 9.09 -9.94
CA PRO A 92 18.47 9.95 -10.87
C PRO A 92 16.96 9.64 -10.88
N LEU A 93 16.14 10.69 -10.99
CA LEU A 93 14.71 10.57 -11.28
C LEU A 93 14.47 10.83 -12.77
N GLY A 94 14.14 9.80 -13.54
CA GLY A 94 13.63 9.95 -14.90
C GLY A 94 12.19 10.48 -14.86
N LEU A 95 11.91 11.53 -15.63
CA LEU A 95 10.55 12.10 -15.73
C LEU A 95 9.80 11.68 -17.00
N ASP A 96 10.45 10.97 -17.93
CA ASP A 96 9.86 10.50 -19.19
C ASP A 96 9.10 11.57 -19.97
N GLY A 97 9.66 12.79 -19.99
CA GLY A 97 9.09 13.96 -20.69
C GLY A 97 7.97 14.68 -19.92
N ASN A 98 7.60 14.23 -18.72
CA ASN A 98 6.64 14.93 -17.88
C ASN A 98 7.20 16.27 -17.39
N LEU A 99 6.32 17.28 -17.34
CA LEU A 99 6.67 18.62 -16.86
C LEU A 99 6.67 18.68 -15.32
N ILE A 100 7.65 19.38 -14.77
CA ILE A 100 7.62 19.82 -13.36
C ILE A 100 6.83 21.13 -13.31
N THR A 101 5.63 21.10 -12.73
CA THR A 101 4.77 22.28 -12.55
C THR A 101 4.87 22.82 -11.13
N ASN A 102 4.43 24.07 -10.93
CA ASN A 102 4.41 24.74 -9.63
C ASN A 102 5.79 24.90 -8.95
N LEU A 103 6.88 24.90 -9.72
CA LEU A 103 8.20 25.27 -9.21
C LEU A 103 8.24 26.79 -8.99
N GLY A 104 8.58 27.23 -7.78
CA GLY A 104 8.68 28.64 -7.42
C GLY A 104 9.87 29.35 -8.08
N THR A 105 10.00 30.66 -7.86
CA THR A 105 11.22 31.40 -8.19
C THR A 105 12.37 30.91 -7.29
N PRO A 106 13.54 30.56 -7.85
CA PRO A 106 14.68 30.12 -7.06
C PRO A 106 15.16 31.24 -6.14
N VAL A 107 15.53 30.89 -4.90
CA VAL A 107 16.02 31.82 -3.87
C VAL A 107 17.44 31.46 -3.45
N ALA A 108 17.73 30.18 -3.23
CA ALA A 108 19.07 29.68 -2.93
C ALA A 108 19.81 29.28 -4.22
N GLY A 109 21.14 29.35 -4.20
CA GLY A 109 21.98 28.95 -5.34
C GLY A 109 21.91 27.46 -5.69
N THR A 110 21.30 26.63 -4.83
CA THR A 110 21.08 25.19 -5.04
C THR A 110 19.68 24.85 -5.53
N ASP A 111 18.79 25.84 -5.67
CA ASP A 111 17.42 25.61 -6.11
C ASP A 111 17.37 25.29 -7.60
N ALA A 112 16.43 24.41 -7.97
CA ALA A 112 16.05 24.27 -9.37
C ALA A 112 15.41 25.58 -9.87
N SER A 113 15.77 26.00 -11.08
CA SER A 113 15.27 27.24 -11.69
C SER A 113 14.24 26.96 -12.78
N THR A 114 13.15 27.73 -12.82
CA THR A 114 12.19 27.66 -13.93
C THR A 114 12.79 28.28 -15.19
N LYS A 115 12.36 27.81 -16.37
CA LYS A 115 12.78 28.40 -17.66
C LYS A 115 12.47 29.90 -17.72
N ALA A 116 11.27 30.30 -17.29
CA ALA A 116 10.86 31.71 -17.29
C ALA A 116 11.80 32.60 -16.45
N TYR A 117 12.24 32.12 -15.28
CA TYR A 117 13.21 32.83 -14.45
C TYR A 117 14.56 32.99 -15.16
N VAL A 118 15.07 31.91 -15.77
CA VAL A 118 16.35 31.93 -16.50
C VAL A 118 16.28 32.82 -17.74
N ASP A 119 15.19 32.76 -18.51
CA ASP A 119 14.97 33.58 -19.70
C ASP A 119 14.92 35.08 -19.33
N ALA A 120 14.20 35.45 -18.28
CA ALA A 120 14.13 36.83 -17.81
C ALA A 120 15.51 37.35 -17.36
N ALA A 121 16.26 36.54 -16.61
CA ALA A 121 17.62 36.88 -16.20
C ALA A 121 18.58 37.01 -17.40
N ALA A 122 18.36 36.24 -18.47
CA ALA A 122 19.12 36.35 -19.71
C ALA A 122 18.78 37.61 -20.51
N ALA A 123 17.50 37.97 -20.61
CA ALA A 123 17.03 39.15 -21.31
C ALA A 123 17.48 40.47 -20.68
N ALA A 124 17.86 40.47 -19.39
CA ALA A 124 18.41 41.63 -18.70
C ALA A 124 19.90 41.90 -19.02
N ARG A 125 20.56 41.06 -19.84
CA ARG A 125 21.98 41.20 -20.20
C ARG A 125 22.14 41.67 -21.64
N VAL A 126 23.20 42.44 -21.90
CA VAL A 126 23.64 42.80 -23.26
C VAL A 126 24.13 41.55 -24.00
N SER A 127 23.62 41.33 -25.21
CA SER A 127 23.97 40.17 -26.04
C SER A 127 25.28 40.34 -26.81
N LEU A 128 26.11 39.29 -26.86
CA LEU A 128 27.39 39.29 -27.61
C LEU A 128 27.19 39.42 -29.13
N GLY A 129 26.07 38.93 -29.66
CA GLY A 129 25.71 39.04 -31.09
C GLY A 129 25.26 40.44 -31.52
N GLY A 130 25.34 41.42 -30.61
CA GLY A 130 24.72 42.72 -30.76
C GLY A 130 23.37 42.78 -30.04
N ASP A 131 23.07 43.95 -29.49
CA ASP A 131 21.83 44.24 -28.78
C ASP A 131 21.43 45.70 -29.07
N LEU A 132 20.14 46.00 -28.92
CA LEU A 132 19.64 47.37 -29.00
C LEU A 132 19.61 47.97 -27.60
N MET A 133 20.65 48.73 -27.26
CA MET A 133 20.70 49.49 -26.01
C MET A 133 19.70 50.64 -26.05
N THR A 134 18.56 50.48 -25.38
CA THR A 134 17.49 51.49 -25.32
C THR A 134 17.61 52.43 -24.12
N GLY A 135 18.61 52.23 -23.26
CA GLY A 135 18.95 53.09 -22.11
C GLY A 135 20.43 53.46 -22.06
N ASP A 136 20.79 54.30 -21.09
CA ASP A 136 22.17 54.76 -20.89
C ASP A 136 23.09 53.58 -20.52
N LEU A 137 24.17 53.43 -21.26
CA LEU A 137 25.22 52.47 -20.97
C LEU A 137 26.38 53.18 -20.25
N ASP A 138 26.50 52.95 -18.95
CA ASP A 138 27.69 53.35 -18.19
C ASP A 138 28.77 52.28 -18.31
N MET A 139 29.87 52.62 -19.00
CA MET A 139 31.04 51.74 -19.15
C MET A 139 32.10 51.97 -18.06
N GLY A 140 31.85 52.87 -17.11
CA GLY A 140 32.85 53.36 -16.18
C GLY A 140 34.05 53.99 -16.91
N GLY A 141 35.26 53.66 -16.48
CA GLY A 141 36.50 54.12 -17.13
C GLY A 141 36.90 53.33 -18.38
N ASN A 142 36.12 52.33 -18.80
CA ASN A 142 36.47 51.49 -19.94
C ASN A 142 36.27 52.25 -21.26
N ARG A 143 37.18 52.05 -22.21
CA ARG A 143 37.10 52.64 -23.56
C ARG A 143 36.59 51.60 -24.55
N VAL A 144 35.66 51.99 -25.41
CA VAL A 144 35.32 51.17 -26.60
C VAL A 144 36.53 51.21 -27.52
N THR A 145 37.19 50.07 -27.68
CA THR A 145 38.31 49.90 -28.60
C THR A 145 37.88 48.98 -29.72
N GLY A 146 37.93 49.49 -30.94
CA GLY A 146 37.67 48.78 -32.20
C GLY A 146 38.45 49.45 -33.31
#